data_AF-A0A6L7ZYI6-F1
#
_entry.id   AF-A0A6L7ZYI6-F1
#
_cell.length_a   1.000
_cell.length_b   1.000
_cell.length_c   1.000
_cell.angle_alpha   90.00
_cell.angle_beta   90.00
_cell.angle_gamma   90.00
#
_symmetry.space_group_name_H-M   'P 1'
#
loop_
_entity.id
_entity.type
_entity.pdbx_description
1 polymer ?
#
loop_
_entity_poly.entity_id
_entity_poly.type
_entity_poly.pdbx_seq_one_letter_code
_entity_poly.pdbx_strand_id
1 'polypeptide(L)' 'MAQQDFYDVLGVGRDADEAQIKSAFRRKAMQYHPDRNPGDG' A
#
# COMPACT_ATOMS: atom_id res chain seq x y z
N MET A 1 11.31 10.24 -16.50
CA MET A 1 10.72 8.96 -16.04
C MET A 1 10.54 9.10 -14.54
N ALA A 2 9.30 9.23 -14.07
CA ALA A 2 9.04 9.44 -12.65
C ALA A 2 9.38 8.16 -11.90
N GLN A 3 10.48 8.20 -11.15
CA GLN A 3 10.82 7.17 -10.17
C GLN A 3 9.59 7.01 -9.28
N GLN A 4 8.90 5.86 -9.38
CA GLN A 4 7.70 5.62 -8.59
C GLN A 4 8.09 5.77 -7.13
N ASP A 5 7.54 6.79 -6.47
CA ASP A 5 7.81 7.04 -5.08
C ASP A 5 7.07 5.97 -4.27
N PHE A 6 7.82 5.02 -3.71
CA PHE A 6 7.24 3.91 -2.96
C PHE A 6 6.44 4.41 -1.75
N TYR A 7 6.78 5.57 -1.20
CA TYR A 7 6.04 6.20 -0.11
C TYR A 7 4.68 6.71 -0.61
N ASP A 8 4.62 7.35 -1.78
CA ASP A 8 3.35 7.76 -2.41
C ASP A 8 2.50 6.54 -2.80
N VAL A 9 3.11 5.47 -3.31
CA VAL A 9 2.42 4.22 -3.64
C VAL A 9 1.78 3.61 -2.39
N LEU A 10 2.46 3.66 -1.25
CA LEU A 10 1.91 3.22 0.04
C LEU A 10 0.97 4.26 0.67
N GLY A 11 0.97 5.50 0.19
CA GLY A 11 0.17 6.60 0.73
C GLY A 11 0.71 7.09 2.09
N VAL A 12 2.02 7.01 2.30
CA VAL A 12 2.71 7.45 3.50
C VAL A 12 3.71 8.55 3.17
N GLY A 13 4.07 9.38 4.15
CA GLY A 13 5.14 10.36 3.97
C GLY A 13 6.52 9.70 3.83
N ARG A 14 7.48 10.42 3.27
CA ARG A 14 8.88 9.95 3.18
C ARG A 14 9.55 9.76 4.54
N ASP A 15 9.05 10.47 5.56
CA ASP A 15 9.49 10.36 6.96
C ASP A 15 8.68 9.31 7.75
N ALA A 16 7.90 8.47 7.06
CA ALA A 16 7.08 7.47 7.72
C ALA A 16 7.94 6.43 8.46
N ASP A 17 7.55 6.13 9.69
CA ASP A 17 8.19 5.09 10.48
C ASP A 17 7.79 3.68 10.00
N GLU A 18 8.52 2.68 10.46
CA GLU A 18 8.27 1.28 10.10
C GLU A 18 6.83 0.84 10.44
N ALA A 19 6.27 1.37 11.54
CA ALA A 19 4.91 1.04 11.97
C ALA A 19 3.85 1.59 11.00
N GLN A 20 4.02 2.82 10.53
CA GLN A 20 3.18 3.48 9.53
C GLN A 20 3.25 2.76 8.20
N ILE A 21 4.45 2.41 7.72
CA ILE A 21 4.66 1.62 6.50
C ILE A 21 3.93 0.28 6.60
N LYS A 22 4.12 -0.47 7.69
CA LYS A 22 3.51 -1.79 7.89
C LYS A 22 1.99 -1.69 7.97
N SER A 23 1.46 -0.63 8.58
CA SER A 23 0.01 -0.37 8.67
C SER A 23 -0.60 -0.06 7.31
N ALA A 24 0.03 0.84 6.55
CA ALA A 24 -0.40 1.22 5.21
C ALA A 24 -0.38 0.04 4.24
N PHE A 25 0.68 -0.78 4.29
CA PHE A 25 0.77 -2.01 3.51
C PHE A 25 -0.38 -2.97 3.80
N ARG A 26 -0.66 -3.27 5.08
CA ARG A 26 -1.78 -4.17 5.46
C ARG A 26 -3.12 -3.65 4.95
N ARG A 27 -3.37 -2.34 5.03
CA ARG A 27 -4.60 -1.72 4.53
C ARG A 27 -4.76 -1.91 3.02
N LYS A 28 -3.72 -1.63 2.25
CA LYS A 28 -3.73 -1.84 0.78
C LYS A 28 -3.84 -3.32 0.42
N ALA A 29 -3.11 -4.19 1.11
CA ALA A 29 -3.20 -5.63 0.90
C ALA A 29 -4.61 -6.15 1.13
N MET A 30 -5.32 -5.69 2.17
CA MET A 30 -6.73 -6.04 2.40
C MET A 30 -7.67 -5.45 1.35
N GLN A 31 -7.39 -4.25 0.85
CA GLN A 31 -8.19 -3.58 -0.19
C GLN A 31 -8.08 -4.29 -1.54
N TYR A 32 -6.90 -4.81 -1.89
CA TYR A 32 -6.65 -5.50 -3.14
C TYR A 32 -6.54 -7.02 -2.97
N HIS A 33 -6.97 -7.56 -1.82
CA HIS A 33 -6.83 -8.98 -1.55
C HIS A 33 -7.75 -9.78 -2.48
N PRO A 34 -7.24 -10.74 -3.26
CA PRO A 34 -8.06 -11.52 -4.19
C PRO A 34 -9.16 -12.32 -3.47
N ASP A 35 -8.91 -12.90 -2.28
CA ASP A 35 -10.00 -13.54 -1.50
C ASP A 35 -11.14 -12.59 -1.08
N ARG A 36 -10.85 -11.30 -0.86
CA ARG A 36 -11.86 -10.35 -0.36
C ARG A 36 -12.56 -9.58 -1.47
N ASN A 37 -11.92 -9.49 -2.64
CA ASN A 37 -12.49 -8.99 -3.89
C ASN A 37 -12.44 -10.09 -4.96
N PRO A 38 -13.30 -11.12 -4.87
CA PRO A 38 -13.33 -12.25 -5.80
C PRO A 38 -13.84 -11.90 -7.22
N GLY A 39 -13.85 -10.61 -7.60
CA GLY A 39 -14.49 -10.10 -8.82
C GLY A 39 -13.56 -9.39 -9.82
N ASP A 40 -12.24 -9.49 -9.68
CA ASP A 40 -11.28 -8.86 -10.61
C ASP A 40 -10.44 -9.90 -11.39
N GLY A 41 -11.00 -11.11 -11.57
CA GLY A 41 -10.43 -12.21 -12.36
C GLY A 41 -11.39 -12.69 -13.44
#